data_AF-A0AAU0Y5J1-F1
#
_entry.id   AF-A0AAU0Y5J1-F1
#
_cell.length_a   1.000
_cell.length_b   1.000
_cell.length_c   1.000
_cell.angle_alpha   90.00
_cell.angle_beta   90.00
_cell.angle_gamma   90.00
#
_symmetry.space_group_name_H-M   'P 1'
#
loop_
_entity.id
_entity.type
_entity.pdbx_description
1 polymer ?
#
loop_
_entity_poly.entity_id
_entity_poly.type
_entity_poly.pdbx_seq_one_letter_code
_entity_poly.pdbx_strand_id
1 'polypeptide(L)'
;MAIRVLPVSAEQLELLDAVDALGDRYTKYLGLLTPPAYRKHAEDGGLLVAVDDEEVVGYALFGLPKRSLYVRLAHLCVAEEHRGRGVARELIEAIRARHAHRLGIRAKCRRDYALSGMWTALGFVPKGESLGRGKDKETLDTWWLDLGHEDLFTEAQSDALLVVTVDHGVFAGLRGAGAERAVEESRALEAGWLADLIELAFTPQLLHDVRDVEEREARNHQRAGLAELRSSRRGRSGRTTVPFTRSTH
;
A
#
# COMPACT_ATOMS: atom_id res chain seq x y z
N MET A 1 19.50 -5.35 -27.39
CA MET A 1 18.49 -4.90 -26.42
C MET A 1 19.22 -4.55 -25.15
N ALA A 2 19.19 -3.28 -24.77
CA ALA A 2 19.81 -2.78 -23.55
C ALA A 2 18.70 -2.12 -22.73
N ILE A 3 18.15 -2.88 -21.77
CA ILE A 3 17.14 -2.36 -20.86
C ILE A 3 17.80 -1.27 -20.01
N ARG A 4 17.24 -0.07 -20.02
CA ARG A 4 17.68 1.06 -19.20
C ARG A 4 16.65 1.32 -18.11
N VAL A 5 17.09 1.34 -16.86
CA VAL A 5 16.22 1.73 -15.74
C VAL A 5 16.44 3.20 -15.41
N LEU A 6 15.36 3.97 -15.38
CA LEU A 6 15.38 5.41 -15.17
C LEU A 6 14.38 5.81 -14.08
N PRO A 7 14.72 6.79 -13.21
CA PRO A 7 13.73 7.41 -12.34
C PRO A 7 12.77 8.29 -13.14
N VAL A 8 11.53 8.35 -12.69
CA VAL A 8 10.51 9.24 -13.25
C VAL A 8 10.31 10.42 -12.31
N SER A 9 10.40 11.64 -12.84
CA SER A 9 10.02 12.87 -12.15
C SER A 9 8.57 13.26 -12.45
N ALA A 10 8.00 14.12 -11.62
CA ALA A 10 6.60 14.54 -11.73
C ALA A 10 6.31 15.33 -13.02
N GLU A 11 7.34 15.90 -13.62
CA GLU A 11 7.28 16.70 -14.85
C GLU A 11 7.33 15.84 -16.12
N GLN A 12 7.72 14.57 -16.02
CA GLN A 12 7.83 13.65 -17.15
C GLN A 12 6.47 13.02 -17.48
N LEU A 13 5.55 13.85 -17.97
CA LEU A 13 4.16 13.45 -18.26
C LEU A 13 4.08 12.25 -19.22
N GLU A 14 4.89 12.22 -20.28
CA GLU A 14 4.89 11.10 -21.24
C GLU A 14 5.25 9.76 -20.60
N LEU A 15 6.20 9.74 -19.66
CA LEU A 15 6.55 8.52 -18.93
C LEU A 15 5.46 8.13 -17.93
N LEU A 16 4.83 9.12 -17.27
CA LEU A 16 3.71 8.86 -16.36
C LEU A 16 2.53 8.24 -17.12
N ASP A 17 2.19 8.78 -18.29
CA ASP A 17 1.11 8.27 -19.13
C ASP A 17 1.43 6.85 -19.64
N ALA A 18 2.68 6.59 -20.03
CA ALA A 18 3.12 5.25 -20.45
C ALA A 18 3.05 4.22 -19.31
N VAL A 19 3.42 4.62 -18.09
CA VAL A 19 3.32 3.78 -16.89
C VAL A 19 1.87 3.50 -16.51
N ASP A 20 1.01 4.51 -16.57
CA ASP A 20 -0.42 4.40 -16.30
C ASP A 20 -1.07 3.41 -17.27
N ALA A 21 -0.83 3.60 -18.58
CA ALA A 21 -1.30 2.69 -19.62
C ALA A 21 -0.79 1.25 -19.43
N LEU A 22 0.47 1.07 -19.01
CA LEU A 22 1.01 -0.25 -18.72
C LEU A 22 0.38 -0.86 -17.45
N GLY A 23 0.12 -0.06 -16.42
CA GLY A 23 -0.56 -0.48 -15.20
C GLY A 23 -2.00 -0.92 -15.46
N ASP A 24 -2.72 -0.18 -16.28
CA ASP A 24 -4.11 -0.47 -16.67
C ASP A 24 -4.27 -1.86 -17.29
N ARG A 25 -3.31 -2.28 -18.12
CA ARG A 25 -3.27 -3.63 -18.70
C ARG A 25 -3.28 -4.76 -17.66
N TYR A 26 -2.78 -4.51 -16.45
CA TYR A 26 -2.61 -5.50 -15.40
C TYR A 26 -3.31 -5.15 -14.07
N THR A 27 -4.31 -4.26 -14.12
CA THR A 27 -5.15 -3.85 -12.98
C THR A 27 -5.75 -5.03 -12.19
N LYS A 28 -6.04 -6.15 -12.86
CA LYS A 28 -6.51 -7.38 -12.21
C LYS A 28 -5.52 -7.93 -11.16
N TYR A 29 -4.23 -7.71 -11.35
CA TYR A 29 -3.16 -8.21 -10.47
C TYR A 29 -2.57 -7.11 -9.58
N LEU A 30 -2.49 -5.89 -10.09
CA LEU A 30 -1.86 -4.77 -9.39
C LEU A 30 -2.85 -4.00 -8.50
N GLY A 31 -4.16 -4.13 -8.77
CA GLY A 31 -5.17 -3.23 -8.25
C GLY A 31 -5.23 -1.94 -9.08
N LEU A 32 -6.29 -1.16 -8.86
CA LEU A 32 -6.46 0.13 -9.50
C LEU A 32 -5.55 1.17 -8.81
N LEU A 33 -4.77 1.89 -9.60
CA LEU A 33 -4.00 3.03 -9.15
C LEU A 33 -4.36 4.23 -10.01
N THR A 34 -4.66 5.36 -9.39
CA THR A 34 -5.08 6.55 -10.11
C THR A 34 -3.88 7.32 -10.68
N PRO A 35 -4.01 8.06 -11.79
CA PRO A 35 -2.92 8.87 -12.34
C PRO A 35 -2.25 9.82 -11.34
N PRO A 36 -2.99 10.49 -10.42
CA PRO A 36 -2.38 11.30 -9.37
C PRO A 36 -1.47 10.52 -8.41
N ALA A 37 -1.73 9.22 -8.19
CA ALA A 37 -0.89 8.41 -7.33
C ALA A 37 0.46 8.08 -7.99
N TYR A 38 0.51 7.79 -9.29
CA TYR A 38 1.79 7.65 -10.02
C TYR A 38 2.62 8.94 -9.95
N ARG A 39 2.00 10.10 -10.20
CA ARG A 39 2.65 11.41 -10.06
C ARG A 39 3.20 11.62 -8.65
N LYS A 40 2.41 11.34 -7.63
CA LYS A 40 2.84 11.47 -6.24
C LYS A 40 4.04 10.59 -5.92
N HIS A 41 4.04 9.34 -6.39
CA HIS A 41 5.19 8.46 -6.22
C HIS A 41 6.41 8.96 -6.98
N ALA A 42 6.26 9.54 -8.16
CA ALA A 42 7.36 10.20 -8.88
C ALA A 42 7.94 11.39 -8.08
N GLU A 43 7.10 12.26 -7.52
CA GLU A 43 7.50 13.37 -6.64
C GLU A 43 8.28 12.88 -5.41
N ASP A 44 7.81 11.79 -4.80
CA ASP A 44 8.41 11.18 -3.62
C ASP A 44 9.66 10.33 -3.96
N GLY A 45 10.08 10.26 -5.24
CA GLY A 45 11.24 9.49 -5.72
C GLY A 45 11.01 7.96 -5.72
N GLY A 46 9.76 7.54 -5.69
CA GLY A 46 9.26 6.18 -5.56
C GLY A 46 8.75 5.55 -6.86
N LEU A 47 9.19 6.03 -8.03
CA LEU A 47 8.82 5.48 -9.33
C LEU A 47 10.06 5.30 -10.22
N LEU A 48 10.26 4.08 -10.70
CA LEU A 48 11.27 3.72 -11.69
C LEU A 48 10.61 3.05 -12.90
N VAL A 49 11.13 3.32 -14.09
CA VAL A 49 10.72 2.67 -15.34
C VAL A 49 11.88 1.92 -15.97
N ALA A 50 11.58 0.81 -16.61
CA ALA A 50 12.48 0.08 -17.49
C ALA A 50 12.10 0.39 -18.93
N VAL A 51 13.08 0.86 -19.71
CA VAL A 51 12.91 1.28 -21.10
C VAL A 51 13.75 0.38 -22.00
N ASP A 52 13.15 -0.14 -23.07
CA ASP A 52 13.82 -0.88 -24.14
C ASP A 52 13.49 -0.18 -25.47
N ASP A 53 14.52 0.25 -26.21
CA ASP A 53 14.36 1.00 -27.47
C ASP A 53 13.27 2.11 -27.45
N GLU A 54 13.27 2.90 -26.36
CA GLU A 54 12.33 4.03 -26.08
C GLU A 54 10.92 3.63 -25.62
N GLU A 55 10.60 2.34 -25.58
CA GLU A 55 9.36 1.81 -25.05
C GLU A 55 9.44 1.52 -23.54
N VAL A 56 8.44 1.92 -22.76
CA VAL A 56 8.31 1.52 -21.35
C VAL A 56 7.84 0.06 -21.29
N VAL A 57 8.78 -0.83 -20.95
CA VAL A 57 8.54 -2.29 -20.90
C VAL A 57 8.28 -2.79 -19.48
N GLY A 58 8.46 -1.95 -18.47
CA GLY A 58 8.19 -2.29 -17.08
C GLY A 58 8.34 -1.09 -16.15
N TYR A 59 7.82 -1.21 -14.94
CA TYR A 59 7.98 -0.21 -13.90
C TYR A 59 7.97 -0.82 -12.51
N ALA A 60 8.57 -0.10 -11.56
CA ALA A 60 8.48 -0.39 -10.15
C ALA A 60 8.00 0.86 -9.41
N LEU A 61 6.92 0.71 -8.65
CA LEU A 61 6.35 1.75 -7.81
C LEU A 61 6.50 1.35 -6.35
N PHE A 62 7.13 2.21 -5.56
CA PHE A 62 7.46 1.94 -4.18
C PHE A 62 7.31 3.18 -3.30
N GLY A 63 7.09 2.94 -2.01
CA GLY A 63 7.09 3.97 -0.99
C GLY A 63 8.41 4.02 -0.25
N LEU A 64 8.79 5.23 0.17
CA LEU A 64 9.93 5.50 1.04
C LEU A 64 9.45 6.12 2.36
N PRO A 65 8.82 5.34 3.28
CA PRO A 65 8.27 5.91 4.49
C PRO A 65 9.38 6.50 5.36
N LYS A 66 9.18 7.73 5.87
CA LYS A 66 10.18 8.43 6.70
C LYS A 66 10.50 7.70 8.01
N ARG A 67 9.52 6.97 8.55
CA ARG A 67 9.63 6.23 9.82
C ARG A 67 9.98 4.75 9.66
N SER A 68 9.97 4.26 8.43
CA SER A 68 10.32 2.86 8.16
C SER A 68 11.76 2.78 7.67
N LEU A 69 12.47 1.74 8.11
CA LEU A 69 13.84 1.48 7.67
C LEU A 69 13.89 0.68 6.37
N TYR A 70 12.74 0.29 5.78
CA TYR A 70 12.66 -0.47 4.54
C TYR A 70 11.94 0.27 3.42
N VAL A 71 12.23 -0.13 2.18
CA VAL A 71 11.48 0.25 0.98
C VAL A 71 10.20 -0.59 0.91
N ARG A 72 9.03 0.03 0.69
CA ARG A 72 7.79 -0.71 0.46
C ARG A 72 7.54 -0.81 -1.04
N LEU A 73 7.75 -1.97 -1.64
CA LEU A 73 7.41 -2.23 -3.04
C LEU A 73 5.90 -2.44 -3.16
N ALA A 74 5.23 -1.54 -3.87
CA ALA A 74 3.80 -1.60 -4.10
C ALA A 74 3.51 -2.32 -5.43
N HIS A 75 4.05 -1.83 -6.54
CA HIS A 75 3.90 -2.47 -7.85
C HIS A 75 5.27 -2.87 -8.41
N LEU A 76 5.30 -4.05 -9.03
CA LEU A 76 6.37 -4.47 -9.93
C LEU A 76 5.70 -5.04 -11.18
N CYS A 77 5.73 -4.27 -12.26
CA CYS A 77 5.06 -4.60 -13.50
C CYS A 77 6.07 -4.76 -14.63
N VAL A 78 5.91 -5.81 -15.42
CA VAL A 78 6.66 -6.04 -16.65
C VAL A 78 5.67 -6.45 -17.74
N ALA A 79 5.76 -5.79 -18.88
CA ALA A 79 5.01 -6.11 -20.07
C ALA A 79 5.20 -7.60 -20.42
N GLU A 80 4.12 -8.30 -20.74
CA GLU A 80 4.12 -9.74 -20.97
C GLU A 80 5.13 -10.18 -22.04
N GLU A 81 5.27 -9.36 -23.07
CA GLU A 81 6.18 -9.54 -24.20
C GLU A 81 7.67 -9.46 -23.79
N HIS A 82 7.94 -8.86 -22.63
CA HIS A 82 9.28 -8.61 -22.07
C HIS A 82 9.55 -9.42 -20.79
N ARG A 83 8.65 -10.31 -20.38
CA ARG A 83 8.87 -11.22 -19.25
C ARG A 83 9.99 -12.23 -19.55
N GLY A 84 10.65 -12.70 -18.50
CA GLY A 84 11.77 -13.64 -18.62
C GLY A 84 13.09 -13.03 -19.13
N ARG A 85 13.11 -11.74 -19.47
CA ARG A 85 14.30 -11.03 -19.98
C ARG A 85 15.11 -10.29 -18.92
N GLY A 86 14.79 -10.49 -17.63
CA GLY A 86 15.49 -9.85 -16.51
C GLY A 86 15.03 -8.44 -16.15
N VAL A 87 14.01 -7.86 -16.83
CA VAL A 87 13.47 -6.52 -16.55
C VAL A 87 13.15 -6.31 -15.06
N ALA A 88 12.43 -7.27 -14.45
CA ALA A 88 12.09 -7.21 -13.03
C ALA A 88 13.33 -7.17 -12.12
N ARG A 89 14.38 -7.91 -12.49
CA ARG A 89 15.65 -7.93 -11.75
C ARG A 89 16.35 -6.58 -11.84
N GLU A 90 16.44 -6.00 -13.03
CA GLU A 90 17.03 -4.67 -13.24
C GLU A 90 16.31 -3.59 -12.41
N LEU A 91 14.98 -3.63 -12.38
CA LEU A 91 14.18 -2.71 -11.55
C LEU A 91 14.49 -2.87 -10.06
N ILE A 92 14.57 -4.11 -9.56
CA ILE A 92 14.91 -4.37 -8.16
C ILE A 92 16.35 -3.91 -7.85
N GLU A 93 17.33 -4.25 -8.68
CA GLU A 93 18.72 -3.84 -8.50
C GLU A 93 18.87 -2.31 -8.50
N ALA A 94 18.12 -1.61 -9.35
CA ALA A 94 18.09 -0.15 -9.34
C ALA A 94 17.55 0.41 -8.01
N ILE A 95 16.52 -0.21 -7.41
CA ILE A 95 16.03 0.16 -6.07
C ILE A 95 17.11 -0.12 -5.03
N ARG A 96 17.77 -1.29 -5.08
CA ARG A 96 18.84 -1.65 -4.14
C ARG A 96 19.99 -0.65 -4.19
N ALA A 97 20.46 -0.30 -5.39
CA ALA A 97 21.55 0.64 -5.57
C ALA A 97 21.20 2.05 -5.05
N ARG A 98 19.97 2.52 -5.31
CA ARG A 98 19.52 3.86 -4.90
C ARG A 98 19.20 3.97 -3.41
N HIS A 99 18.82 2.85 -2.79
CA HIS A 99 18.36 2.80 -1.41
C HIS A 99 19.16 1.83 -0.54
N ALA A 100 20.47 1.66 -0.82
CA ALA A 100 21.37 0.80 -0.07
C ALA A 100 21.54 1.15 1.42
N HIS A 101 21.00 2.29 1.86
CA HIS A 101 20.94 2.70 3.27
C HIS A 101 19.71 2.15 4.01
N ARG A 102 18.80 1.47 3.31
CA ARG A 102 17.58 0.88 3.87
C ARG A 102 17.85 -0.58 4.20
N LEU A 103 17.23 -1.09 5.27
CA LEU A 103 17.40 -2.49 5.72
C LEU A 103 16.97 -3.53 4.68
N GLY A 104 15.97 -3.21 3.88
CA GLY A 104 15.37 -4.17 2.97
C GLY A 104 14.30 -3.59 2.07
N ILE A 105 13.78 -4.45 1.20
CA ILE A 105 12.60 -4.20 0.38
C ILE A 105 11.50 -5.16 0.84
N ARG A 106 10.35 -4.62 1.22
CA ARG A 106 9.15 -5.37 1.60
C ARG A 106 8.12 -5.31 0.48
N ALA A 107 7.61 -6.45 0.05
CA ALA A 107 6.49 -6.57 -0.86
C ALA A 107 5.38 -7.42 -0.21
N LYS A 108 4.13 -7.20 -0.60
CA LYS A 108 3.02 -8.11 -0.30
C LYS A 108 2.44 -8.63 -1.60
N CYS A 109 2.12 -9.91 -1.65
CA CYS A 109 1.57 -10.55 -2.83
C CYS A 109 0.48 -11.52 -2.42
N ARG A 110 -0.61 -11.60 -3.19
CA ARG A 110 -1.63 -12.63 -2.98
C ARG A 110 -1.05 -14.00 -3.32
N ARG A 111 -1.31 -14.97 -2.45
CA ARG A 111 -0.81 -16.35 -2.61
C ARG A 111 -1.34 -17.02 -3.88
N ASP A 112 -2.58 -16.70 -4.26
CA ASP A 112 -3.27 -17.26 -5.42
C ASP A 112 -2.71 -16.80 -6.79
N TYR A 113 -1.80 -15.81 -6.81
CA TYR A 113 -1.17 -15.36 -8.06
C TYR A 113 -0.02 -16.25 -8.54
N ALA A 114 0.37 -17.27 -7.77
CA ALA A 114 1.42 -18.22 -8.13
C ALA A 114 2.77 -17.55 -8.50
N LEU A 115 3.07 -16.38 -7.92
CA LEU A 115 4.28 -15.60 -8.18
C LEU A 115 5.45 -15.95 -7.23
N SER A 116 5.30 -16.93 -6.34
CA SER A 116 6.31 -17.31 -5.35
C SER A 116 7.66 -17.67 -5.99
N GLY A 117 7.65 -18.34 -7.13
CA GLY A 117 8.88 -18.65 -7.88
C GLY A 117 9.61 -17.41 -8.39
N MET A 118 8.87 -16.39 -8.84
CA MET A 118 9.43 -15.12 -9.27
C MET A 118 10.10 -14.39 -8.09
N TRP A 119 9.40 -14.26 -6.96
CA TRP A 119 9.95 -13.60 -5.77
C TRP A 119 11.22 -14.27 -5.26
N THR A 120 11.21 -15.61 -5.21
CA THR A 120 12.39 -16.40 -4.82
C THR A 120 13.55 -16.18 -5.80
N ALA A 121 13.30 -16.14 -7.11
CA ALA A 121 14.32 -15.90 -8.13
C ALA A 121 14.88 -14.44 -8.13
N LEU A 122 14.15 -13.51 -7.52
CA LEU A 122 14.60 -12.14 -7.25
C LEU A 122 15.31 -12.01 -5.89
N GLY A 123 15.46 -13.10 -5.13
CA GLY A 123 16.15 -13.13 -3.83
C GLY A 123 15.26 -12.78 -2.64
N PHE A 124 13.95 -12.61 -2.82
CA PHE A 124 13.04 -12.38 -1.70
C PHE A 124 12.78 -13.68 -0.93
N VAL A 125 12.66 -13.55 0.38
CA VAL A 125 12.25 -14.62 1.30
C VAL A 125 10.85 -14.33 1.87
N PRO A 126 9.99 -15.35 2.07
CA PRO A 126 8.72 -15.15 2.75
C PRO A 126 8.97 -14.86 4.24
N LYS A 127 8.38 -13.79 4.78
CA LYS A 127 8.54 -13.37 6.19
C LYS A 127 7.26 -13.42 7.02
N GLY A 128 6.12 -13.70 6.41
CA GLY A 128 4.85 -13.85 7.12
C GLY A 128 3.65 -13.79 6.19
N GLU A 129 2.47 -13.94 6.77
CA GLU A 129 1.20 -13.88 6.06
C GLU A 129 0.24 -12.92 6.77
N SER A 130 -0.65 -12.30 6.00
CA SER A 130 -1.73 -11.47 6.52
C SER A 130 -3.00 -11.72 5.71
N LEU A 131 -4.17 -11.50 6.31
CA LEU A 131 -5.41 -11.55 5.55
C LEU A 131 -5.55 -10.29 4.71
N GLY A 132 -5.87 -10.46 3.43
CA GLY A 132 -6.25 -9.38 2.55
C GLY A 132 -7.49 -8.66 3.08
N ARG A 133 -7.59 -7.36 2.78
CA ARG A 133 -8.77 -6.55 3.12
C ARG A 133 -9.84 -6.56 2.03
N GLY A 134 -9.60 -7.28 0.93
CA GLY A 134 -10.55 -7.48 -0.15
C GLY A 134 -11.76 -8.33 0.30
N LYS A 135 -12.80 -8.35 -0.53
CA LYS A 135 -14.04 -9.11 -0.25
C LYS A 135 -13.81 -10.60 -0.02
N ASP A 136 -12.77 -11.15 -0.65
CA ASP A 136 -12.35 -12.55 -0.54
C ASP A 136 -11.49 -12.84 0.71
N LYS A 137 -10.93 -11.80 1.34
CA LYS A 137 -9.99 -11.91 2.48
C LYS A 137 -8.83 -12.88 2.22
N GLU A 138 -8.39 -12.95 0.96
CA GLU A 138 -7.38 -13.92 0.51
C GLU A 138 -6.03 -13.74 1.24
N THR A 139 -5.25 -14.80 1.34
CA THR A 139 -3.97 -14.76 2.06
C THR A 139 -2.93 -13.94 1.27
N LEU A 140 -2.37 -12.94 1.93
CA LEU A 140 -1.26 -12.12 1.43
C LEU A 140 0.04 -12.58 2.05
N ASP A 141 0.93 -13.12 1.22
CA ASP A 141 2.31 -13.43 1.59
C ASP A 141 3.14 -12.15 1.61
N THR A 142 3.85 -11.93 2.72
CA THR A 142 4.81 -10.84 2.88
C THR A 142 6.19 -11.34 2.49
N TRP A 143 6.80 -10.68 1.51
CA TRP A 143 8.11 -10.98 0.95
C TRP A 143 9.11 -9.93 1.40
N TRP A 144 10.32 -10.37 1.74
CA TRP A 144 11.42 -9.54 2.22
C TRP A 144 12.69 -9.79 1.40
N LEU A 145 13.30 -8.73 0.88
CA LEU A 145 14.65 -8.76 0.33
C LEU A 145 15.58 -7.97 1.23
N ASP A 146 16.62 -8.62 1.73
CA ASP A 146 17.63 -7.98 2.57
C ASP A 146 18.65 -7.22 1.74
N LEU A 147 19.08 -6.03 2.20
CA LEU A 147 20.12 -5.23 1.54
C LEU A 147 21.51 -5.38 2.19
N GLY A 148 21.69 -6.31 3.12
CA GLY A 148 22.98 -6.71 3.66
C GLY A 148 23.43 -5.92 4.88
N HIS A 149 22.50 -5.41 5.69
CA HIS A 149 22.84 -4.76 6.96
C HIS A 149 23.04 -5.81 8.06
N GLU A 150 24.20 -5.81 8.73
CA GLU A 150 24.49 -6.74 9.81
C GLU A 150 23.45 -6.62 10.94
N ASP A 151 22.78 -7.74 11.20
CA ASP A 151 21.65 -7.91 12.11
C ASP A 151 21.98 -7.49 13.55
N LEU A 152 21.34 -6.41 14.01
CA LEU A 152 21.12 -6.15 15.44
C LEU A 152 19.80 -5.40 15.73
N PHE A 153 19.04 -5.01 14.71
CA PHE A 153 17.81 -4.22 14.87
C PHE A 153 16.59 -4.73 14.07
N THR A 154 16.65 -5.93 13.50
CA THR A 154 15.59 -6.51 12.65
C THR A 154 14.27 -6.73 13.39
N GLU A 155 14.28 -6.67 14.73
CA GLU A 155 13.10 -6.79 15.61
C GLU A 155 12.39 -5.48 15.96
N ALA A 156 12.96 -4.31 15.65
CA ALA A 156 12.31 -3.02 15.93
C ALA A 156 11.30 -2.62 14.83
N GLN A 157 10.42 -3.55 14.43
CA GLN A 157 9.35 -3.32 13.47
C GLN A 157 8.12 -2.78 14.20
N SER A 158 8.01 -1.45 14.32
CA SER A 158 6.75 -0.82 14.72
C SER A 158 5.92 -0.51 13.47
N ASP A 159 4.96 -1.39 13.16
CA ASP A 159 3.91 -1.20 12.13
C ASP A 159 2.81 -0.21 12.60
N ALA A 160 3.19 0.97 13.11
CA ALA A 160 2.19 1.98 13.51
C ALA A 160 1.57 2.62 12.25
N LEU A 161 0.40 2.12 11.85
CA LEU A 161 -0.43 2.69 10.78
C LEU A 161 -0.83 4.14 11.10
N LEU A 162 -0.93 4.99 10.08
CA LEU A 162 -1.43 6.35 10.21
C LEU A 162 -2.95 6.32 10.46
N VAL A 163 -3.42 6.80 11.61
CA VAL A 163 -4.86 6.84 11.88
C VAL A 163 -5.50 7.98 11.07
N VAL A 164 -6.36 7.65 10.12
CA VAL A 164 -7.09 8.60 9.27
C VAL A 164 -8.56 8.59 9.66
N THR A 165 -9.11 9.76 9.96
CA THR A 165 -10.52 9.89 10.31
C THR A 165 -11.34 10.17 9.04
N VAL A 166 -12.40 9.39 8.80
CA VAL A 166 -13.28 9.56 7.64
C VAL A 166 -14.57 10.31 8.01
N ASP A 167 -15.07 11.14 7.10
CA ASP A 167 -16.40 11.74 7.17
C ASP A 167 -17.49 10.83 6.55
N HIS A 168 -18.75 11.25 6.65
CA HIS A 168 -19.90 10.47 6.16
C HIS A 168 -19.89 10.26 4.64
N GLY A 169 -19.42 11.21 3.84
CA GLY A 169 -19.36 11.08 2.38
C GLY A 169 -18.35 10.03 1.94
N VAL A 170 -17.15 10.07 2.51
CA VAL A 170 -16.11 9.04 2.29
C VAL A 170 -16.58 7.68 2.81
N PHE A 171 -17.23 7.65 3.98
CA PHE A 171 -17.77 6.43 4.55
C PHE A 171 -18.88 5.81 3.70
N ALA A 172 -19.80 6.62 3.16
CA ALA A 172 -20.84 6.16 2.25
C ALA A 172 -20.24 5.62 0.94
N GLY A 173 -19.24 6.32 0.38
CA GLY A 173 -18.54 5.90 -0.84
C GLY A 173 -17.83 4.55 -0.68
N LEU A 174 -17.16 4.31 0.46
CA LEU A 174 -16.56 3.01 0.81
C LEU A 174 -17.60 1.88 0.79
N ARG A 175 -18.85 2.20 1.15
CA ARG A 175 -19.99 1.26 1.16
C ARG A 175 -20.74 1.20 -0.16
N GLY A 176 -20.23 1.84 -1.22
CA GLY A 176 -20.85 1.84 -2.53
C GLY A 176 -22.09 2.73 -2.64
N ALA A 177 -22.27 3.67 -1.72
CA ALA A 177 -23.36 4.64 -1.73
C ALA A 177 -22.84 6.03 -2.12
N GLY A 178 -23.62 6.75 -2.94
CA GLY A 178 -23.26 8.08 -3.46
C GLY A 178 -23.02 8.09 -4.95
N ALA A 179 -22.48 9.20 -5.47
CA ALA A 179 -22.13 9.33 -6.88
C ALA A 179 -21.01 8.35 -7.25
N GLU A 180 -21.02 7.82 -8.48
CA GLU A 180 -20.07 6.82 -8.97
C GLU A 180 -18.60 7.23 -8.75
N ARG A 181 -18.28 8.49 -9.06
CA ARG A 181 -16.96 9.07 -8.82
C ARG A 181 -16.56 9.09 -7.33
N ALA A 182 -17.49 9.38 -6.43
CA ALA A 182 -17.22 9.38 -4.99
C ALA A 182 -17.01 7.96 -4.43
N VAL A 183 -17.71 6.97 -5.01
CA VAL A 183 -17.49 5.54 -4.70
C VAL A 183 -16.11 5.11 -5.16
N GLU A 184 -15.69 5.51 -6.36
CA GLU A 184 -14.37 5.21 -6.91
C GLU A 184 -13.24 5.83 -6.09
N GLU A 185 -13.34 7.13 -5.79
CA GLU A 185 -12.37 7.87 -4.96
C GLU A 185 -12.26 7.28 -3.55
N SER A 186 -13.37 6.84 -2.97
CA SER A 186 -13.38 6.21 -1.64
C SER A 186 -12.76 4.82 -1.66
N ARG A 187 -13.01 4.00 -2.68
CA ARG A 187 -12.40 2.66 -2.83
C ARG A 187 -10.88 2.72 -2.95
N ALA A 188 -10.31 3.82 -3.42
CA ALA A 188 -8.86 4.01 -3.43
C ALA A 188 -8.24 3.98 -2.01
N LEU A 189 -9.01 4.29 -0.96
CA LEU A 189 -8.58 4.15 0.44
C LEU A 189 -8.47 2.69 0.90
N GLU A 190 -9.21 1.78 0.27
CA GLU A 190 -9.17 0.33 0.49
C GLU A 190 -8.20 -0.38 -0.45
N ALA A 191 -7.67 0.30 -1.46
CA ALA A 191 -6.67 -0.26 -2.35
C ALA A 191 -5.45 -0.72 -1.57
N GLY A 192 -4.86 -1.85 -1.96
CA GLY A 192 -3.80 -2.53 -1.21
C GLY A 192 -2.58 -1.63 -0.89
N TRP A 193 -2.31 -0.63 -1.73
CA TRP A 193 -1.22 0.32 -1.54
C TRP A 193 -1.48 1.33 -0.39
N LEU A 194 -2.73 1.73 -0.15
CA LEU A 194 -3.11 2.74 0.84
C LEU A 194 -3.65 2.11 2.14
N ALA A 195 -4.33 0.97 2.04
CA ALA A 195 -4.83 0.23 3.20
C ALA A 195 -3.70 -0.15 4.19
N ASP A 196 -2.49 -0.40 3.70
CA ASP A 196 -1.31 -0.72 4.51
C ASP A 196 -0.58 0.51 5.10
N LEU A 197 -1.07 1.71 4.79
CA LEU A 197 -0.57 2.97 5.32
C LEU A 197 -1.46 3.55 6.41
N ILE A 198 -2.76 3.22 6.37
CA ILE A 198 -3.77 3.89 7.18
C ILE A 198 -4.63 2.92 7.99
N GLU A 199 -4.97 3.34 9.20
CA GLU A 199 -6.05 2.76 9.99
C GLU A 199 -7.22 3.72 9.91
N LEU A 200 -8.34 3.29 9.31
CA LEU A 200 -9.52 4.13 9.18
C LEU A 200 -10.25 4.20 10.53
N ALA A 201 -10.57 5.43 10.93
CA ALA A 201 -11.28 5.73 12.16
C ALA A 201 -12.48 6.64 11.91
N PHE A 202 -13.45 6.63 12.82
CA PHE A 202 -14.61 7.51 12.77
C PHE A 202 -14.73 8.40 14.01
N THR A 203 -15.35 9.57 13.82
CA THR A 203 -15.74 10.46 14.92
C THR A 203 -17.13 10.12 15.45
N PRO A 204 -17.49 10.51 16.68
CA PRO A 204 -18.86 10.39 17.17
C PRO A 204 -19.89 11.08 16.28
N GLN A 205 -19.51 12.10 15.50
CA GLN A 205 -20.39 12.78 14.54
C GLN A 205 -20.89 11.82 13.46
N LEU A 206 -20.04 10.90 12.98
CA LEU A 206 -20.44 9.91 11.99
C LEU A 206 -21.60 9.01 12.49
N LEU A 207 -21.71 8.78 13.80
CA LEU A 207 -22.84 8.03 14.36
C LEU A 207 -24.17 8.78 14.22
N HIS A 208 -24.14 10.11 14.33
CA HIS A 208 -25.31 10.95 14.11
C HIS A 208 -25.67 10.98 12.63
N ASP A 209 -24.67 11.15 11.76
CA ASP A 209 -24.89 11.21 10.31
C ASP A 209 -25.49 9.88 9.77
N VAL A 210 -24.98 8.72 10.24
CA VAL A 210 -25.54 7.41 9.88
C VAL A 210 -26.96 7.21 10.43
N ARG A 211 -27.28 7.73 11.62
CA ARG A 211 -28.65 7.66 12.19
C ARG A 211 -29.64 8.42 11.31
N ASP A 212 -29.23 9.57 10.79
CA ASP A 212 -30.08 10.50 10.05
C ASP A 212 -30.23 10.11 8.55
N VAL A 213 -29.65 8.99 8.12
CA VAL A 213 -29.94 8.37 6.81
C VAL A 213 -31.39 7.89 6.76
N GLU A 214 -32.20 8.45 5.86
CA GLU A 214 -33.63 8.15 5.69
C GLU A 214 -33.89 6.67 5.34
N GLU A 215 -33.20 6.17 4.32
CA GLU A 215 -33.40 4.81 3.80
C GLU A 215 -32.91 3.74 4.79
N ARG A 216 -33.83 2.85 5.19
CA ARG A 216 -33.58 1.85 6.23
C ARG A 216 -32.52 0.81 5.83
N GLU A 217 -32.48 0.41 4.57
CA GLU A 217 -31.49 -0.55 4.08
C GLU A 217 -30.09 0.05 4.02
N ALA A 218 -29.95 1.24 3.44
CA ALA A 218 -28.69 1.99 3.41
C ALA A 218 -28.16 2.27 4.83
N ARG A 219 -29.04 2.69 5.76
CA ARG A 219 -28.69 2.91 7.17
C ARG A 219 -28.19 1.64 7.85
N ASN A 220 -28.83 0.50 7.61
CA ASN A 220 -28.41 -0.78 8.21
C ASN A 220 -27.07 -1.27 7.64
N HIS A 221 -26.86 -1.10 6.34
CA HIS A 221 -25.60 -1.44 5.68
C HIS A 221 -24.44 -0.59 6.23
N GLN A 222 -24.65 0.72 6.36
CA GLN A 222 -23.70 1.64 6.97
C GLN A 222 -23.43 1.34 8.45
N ARG A 223 -24.46 0.98 9.24
CA ARG A 223 -24.27 0.57 10.64
C ARG A 223 -23.40 -0.67 10.79
N ALA A 224 -23.56 -1.66 9.92
CA ALA A 224 -22.71 -2.86 9.94
C ALA A 224 -21.24 -2.50 9.68
N GLY A 225 -21.00 -1.56 8.76
CA GLY A 225 -19.66 -1.10 8.42
C GLY A 225 -18.90 -0.31 9.50
N LEU A 226 -19.59 0.26 10.49
CA LEU A 226 -18.95 0.95 11.61
C LEU A 226 -18.14 0.00 12.51
N ALA A 227 -18.48 -1.29 12.53
CA ALA A 227 -17.76 -2.30 13.30
C ALA A 227 -16.35 -2.59 12.76
N GLU A 228 -16.10 -2.24 11.50
CA GLU A 228 -14.81 -2.43 10.81
C GLU A 228 -13.86 -1.23 11.00
N LEU A 229 -14.34 -0.14 11.61
CA LEU A 229 -13.58 1.10 11.83
C LEU A 229 -13.22 1.30 13.30
N ARG A 230 -12.07 1.91 13.55
CA ARG A 230 -11.66 2.29 14.90
C ARG A 230 -12.39 3.56 15.36
N SER A 231 -12.87 3.61 16.60
CA SER A 231 -13.39 4.86 17.17
C SER A 231 -12.24 5.82 17.50
N SER A 232 -12.30 7.04 16.98
CA SER A 232 -11.39 8.13 17.35
C SER A 232 -11.82 8.73 18.70
N ARG A 233 -11.58 8.00 19.79
CA ARG A 233 -11.57 8.62 21.12
C ARG A 233 -10.28 9.44 21.23
N ARG A 234 -10.39 10.75 21.43
CA ARG A 234 -9.26 11.64 21.74
C ARG A 234 -8.40 10.96 22.83
N GLY A 235 -7.23 10.47 22.45
CA GLY A 235 -6.28 9.88 23.38
C GLY A 235 -5.85 10.92 24.40
N ARG A 236 -6.25 10.71 25.66
CA ARG A 236 -5.68 11.40 26.81
C ARG A 236 -4.23 10.94 26.91
N SER A 237 -3.30 11.83 26.61
CA SER A 237 -1.86 11.62 26.80
C SER A 237 -1.56 11.15 28.23
N GLY A 238 -0.61 10.21 28.32
CA GLY A 238 0.05 9.63 29.48
C GLY A 238 -0.43 10.05 30.88
N ARG A 239 -0.95 9.08 31.62
CA ARG A 239 -0.79 9.07 33.07
C ARG A 239 -0.32 7.69 33.49
N THR A 240 0.99 7.59 33.72
CA THR A 240 1.63 6.50 34.44
C THR A 240 0.97 6.39 35.81
N THR A 241 0.05 5.45 35.99
CA THR A 241 -0.36 5.00 37.31
C THR A 241 0.65 3.98 37.80
N VAL A 242 1.57 4.45 38.64
CA VAL A 242 2.44 3.62 39.47
C VAL A 242 1.53 2.81 40.42
N PRO A 243 1.70 1.48 40.56
CA PRO A 243 0.89 0.70 41.48
C PRO A 243 1.28 1.03 42.92
N PHE A 244 0.32 1.55 43.69
CA PHE A 244 0.44 1.70 45.14
C PHE A 244 0.31 0.32 45.78
N THR A 245 1.42 -0.28 46.17
CA THR A 245 1.44 -1.50 46.98
C THR A 245 0.99 -1.17 48.40
N ARG A 246 -0.09 -1.84 48.84
CA ARG A 246 -0.45 -1.90 50.26
C ARG A 246 0.65 -2.65 51.01
N SER A 247 1.20 -2.05 52.06
CA SER A 247 1.85 -2.80 53.13
C SER A 247 1.13 -2.50 54.43
N THR A 248 0.57 -3.56 54.98
CA THR A 248 0.06 -3.70 56.34
C THR A 248 1.17 -3.53 57.37
N HIS A 249 0.94 -2.68 58.38
CA HIS A 249 1.23 -2.96 59.78
C HIS A 249 0.40 -2.03 60.67
#